data_AF-A0A699ZNE1-F1
#
_entry.id   AF-A0A699ZNE1-F1
#
_cell.length_a   1.000
_cell.length_b   1.000
_cell.length_c   1.000
_cell.angle_alpha   90.00
_cell.angle_beta   90.00
_cell.angle_gamma   90.00
#
_symmetry.space_group_name_H-M   'P 1'
#
loop_
_entity.id
_entity.type
_entity.pdbx_description
1 polymer ?
#
loop_
_entity_poly.entity_id
_entity_poly.type
_entity_poly.pdbx_seq_one_letter_code
_entity_poly.pdbx_strand_id
1 'polypeptide(L)'
;TYGDPVAAAGLLDTNGLGVSVLASNATLEAASAYLKQPASYEFTVRSALFDQYEVAFPLRQAADCLAGLLAVLYGNDTDSLRNETRARDKGFRTPPLIRVVAKEDALLGLTFDEPHMYINIEDYMYYNTGRRSNSAFQAVMAYLRSSPNCGSSGLHGAGARLHWGKAGWPDPGCWHGDKEYGSNWCHFGCALRQLDPGAKFTDSAPDRWNWQGVDLDGCCGPDGFLVNKPNCTCSVQHARDATSCPPAPHYTNR
;
A
#
# COMPACT_ATOMS: atom_id res chain seq x y z
N THR A 1 21.94 0.19 -34.03
CA THR A 1 22.86 0.62 -32.96
C THR A 1 22.08 1.57 -32.05
N TYR A 2 21.53 1.03 -30.96
CA TYR A 2 20.85 1.82 -29.93
C TYR A 2 21.92 2.63 -29.19
N GLY A 3 21.81 3.95 -29.24
CA GLY A 3 22.79 4.85 -28.64
C GLY A 3 22.85 4.68 -27.13
N ASP A 4 24.07 4.62 -26.61
CA ASP A 4 24.34 4.76 -25.19
C ASP A 4 23.66 6.02 -24.65
N PRO A 5 23.05 5.97 -23.45
CA PRO A 5 22.52 7.15 -22.82
C PRO A 5 23.69 8.05 -22.46
N VAL A 6 23.82 9.17 -23.18
CA VAL A 6 24.62 10.30 -22.74
C VAL A 6 24.02 10.73 -21.39
N ALA A 7 24.74 10.38 -20.32
CA ALA A 7 24.42 10.82 -18.98
C ALA A 7 24.28 12.35 -19.00
N ALA A 8 23.07 12.85 -18.75
CA ALA A 8 22.86 14.26 -18.50
C ALA A 8 23.53 14.58 -17.16
N ALA A 9 24.78 15.03 -17.24
CA ALA A 9 25.49 15.58 -16.09
C ALA A 9 24.75 16.84 -15.61
N GLY A 10 24.19 16.79 -14.40
CA GLY A 10 23.91 18.00 -13.60
C GLY A 10 22.47 18.46 -13.40
N LEU A 11 21.43 17.62 -13.57
CA LEU A 11 20.03 18.03 -13.30
C LEU A 11 19.29 17.22 -12.23
N LEU A 12 19.95 16.21 -11.67
CA LEU A 12 19.43 15.37 -10.60
C LEU A 12 20.45 15.34 -9.47
N ASP A 13 20.44 16.37 -8.63
CA ASP A 13 21.02 16.22 -7.31
C ASP A 13 19.92 15.69 -6.38
N THR A 14 19.83 14.36 -6.32
CA THR A 14 18.90 13.62 -5.45
C THR A 14 19.47 13.59 -4.04
N ASN A 15 19.59 14.76 -3.41
CA ASN A 15 20.01 14.83 -2.02
C ASN A 15 18.85 14.46 -1.10
N GLY A 16 19.17 13.98 0.11
CA GLY A 16 18.23 13.48 1.15
C GLY A 16 17.14 14.45 1.63
N LEU A 17 16.97 15.59 0.96
CA LEU A 17 15.99 16.64 1.21
C LEU A 17 14.84 16.67 0.18
N GLY A 18 14.92 15.91 -0.92
CA GLY A 18 13.94 15.95 -2.00
C GLY A 18 14.56 16.29 -3.36
N VAL A 19 13.77 16.14 -4.44
CA VAL A 19 14.16 16.59 -5.79
C VAL A 19 14.01 18.11 -5.83
N SER A 20 15.11 18.84 -5.66
CA SER A 20 15.11 20.30 -5.73
C SER A 20 15.07 20.76 -7.19
N VAL A 21 13.95 21.33 -7.63
CA VAL A 21 13.96 22.28 -8.75
C VAL A 21 14.11 23.66 -8.14
N LEU A 22 15.18 24.37 -8.50
CA LEU A 22 15.34 25.81 -8.25
C LEU A 22 14.13 26.56 -8.83
N ALA A 23 13.13 26.82 -8.00
CA ALA A 23 12.03 27.71 -8.33
C ALA A 23 12.52 29.14 -8.13
N SER A 24 12.54 29.91 -9.21
CA SER A 24 12.82 31.34 -9.19
C SER A 24 11.81 32.07 -8.28
N ASN A 25 12.34 32.83 -7.32
CA ASN A 25 11.71 33.93 -6.59
C ASN A 25 10.33 33.68 -5.92
N ALA A 26 10.15 32.54 -5.26
CA ALA A 26 9.07 32.37 -4.29
C ALA A 26 9.63 32.45 -2.86
N THR A 27 9.02 33.25 -1.99
CA THR A 27 9.39 33.31 -0.56
C THR A 27 9.01 31.98 0.14
N LEU A 28 9.72 31.65 1.22
CA LEU A 28 9.43 30.46 2.02
C LEU A 28 7.97 30.44 2.52
N GLU A 29 7.41 31.60 2.86
CA GLU A 29 5.99 31.71 3.23
C GLU A 29 5.05 31.37 2.06
N ALA A 30 5.38 31.74 0.82
CA ALA A 30 4.53 31.45 -0.34
C ALA A 30 4.50 29.95 -0.69
N ALA A 31 5.56 29.21 -0.37
CA ALA A 31 5.63 27.76 -0.54
C ALA A 31 4.95 26.98 0.61
N SER A 32 4.80 27.58 1.79
CA SER A 32 4.21 26.94 2.98
C SER A 32 2.69 26.76 2.95
N ALA A 33 1.98 27.37 2.00
CA ALA A 33 0.51 27.41 1.97
C ALA A 33 -0.14 26.58 0.86
N TYR A 34 0.63 25.87 0.02
CA TYR A 34 0.08 25.16 -1.13
C TYR A 34 0.53 23.69 -1.20
N LEU A 35 -0.43 22.78 -1.15
CA LEU A 35 -0.34 21.44 -1.76
C LEU A 35 -0.32 21.59 -3.30
N LYS A 36 0.65 22.33 -3.85
CA LYS A 36 0.79 22.53 -5.29
C LYS A 36 2.06 21.85 -5.76
N GLN A 37 1.88 20.81 -6.56
CA GLN A 37 2.94 20.23 -7.37
C GLN A 37 3.19 21.19 -8.56
N PRO A 38 4.38 21.83 -8.68
CA PRO A 38 4.65 22.71 -9.80
C PRO A 38 4.62 21.96 -11.14
N ALA A 39 4.16 22.58 -12.22
CA ALA A 39 4.06 21.94 -13.54
C ALA A 39 5.40 21.42 -14.09
N SER A 40 6.52 22.08 -13.73
CA SER A 40 7.87 21.60 -14.05
C SER A 40 8.19 20.27 -13.37
N TYR A 41 7.71 20.09 -12.14
CA TYR A 41 7.84 18.85 -11.39
C TYR A 41 6.95 17.75 -11.99
N GLU A 42 5.78 18.09 -12.51
CA GLU A 42 4.92 17.14 -13.26
C GLU A 42 5.61 16.60 -14.52
N PHE A 43 6.33 17.43 -15.26
CA PHE A 43 7.10 16.99 -16.44
C PHE A 43 8.25 16.04 -16.06
N THR A 44 9.00 16.34 -15.00
CA THR A 44 10.11 15.51 -14.52
C THR A 44 9.61 14.20 -13.89
N VAL A 45 8.56 14.25 -13.08
CA VAL A 45 7.95 13.06 -12.45
C VAL A 45 7.37 12.09 -13.49
N ARG A 46 6.68 12.60 -14.52
CA ARG A 46 6.12 11.76 -15.59
C ARG A 46 7.19 10.98 -16.37
N SER A 47 8.45 11.41 -16.31
CA SER A 47 9.57 10.75 -17.00
C SER A 47 10.35 9.76 -16.13
N ALA A 48 10.18 9.80 -14.80
CA ALA A 48 10.85 8.90 -13.87
C ALA A 48 9.99 7.66 -13.59
N LEU A 49 10.61 6.49 -13.56
CA LEU A 49 9.91 5.25 -13.17
C LEU A 49 9.73 5.22 -11.65
N PHE A 50 8.56 4.78 -11.21
CA PHE A 50 8.23 4.64 -9.79
C PHE A 50 7.24 3.51 -9.57
N ASP A 51 7.21 3.00 -8.34
CA ASP A 51 6.13 2.16 -7.86
C ASP A 51 5.16 2.99 -7.02
N GLN A 52 3.87 2.86 -7.33
CA GLN A 52 2.82 3.51 -6.56
C GLN A 52 2.23 2.53 -5.55
N TYR A 53 2.27 2.92 -4.28
CA TYR A 53 1.70 2.19 -3.17
C TYR A 53 0.47 2.92 -2.69
N GLU A 54 -0.54 2.18 -2.30
CA GLU A 54 -1.72 2.77 -1.69
C GLU A 54 -2.30 1.84 -0.66
N VAL A 55 -2.70 2.42 0.46
CA VAL A 55 -3.37 1.74 1.54
C VAL A 55 -4.70 2.39 1.86
N ALA A 56 -5.63 1.61 2.39
CA ALA A 56 -6.90 2.07 2.90
C ALA A 56 -7.05 1.66 4.37
N PHE A 57 -7.40 2.61 5.24
CA PHE A 57 -7.68 2.35 6.66
C PHE A 57 -9.00 3.00 7.12
N PRO A 58 -9.65 2.47 8.17
CA PRO A 58 -10.89 3.00 8.70
C PRO A 58 -10.84 4.51 8.94
N LEU A 59 -11.83 5.26 8.46
CA LEU A 59 -11.87 6.71 8.64
C LEU A 59 -11.89 7.11 10.13
N ARG A 60 -12.52 6.29 10.98
CA ARG A 60 -12.53 6.49 12.45
C ARG A 60 -11.14 6.46 13.10
N GLN A 61 -10.15 5.85 12.44
CA GLN A 61 -8.77 5.75 12.90
C GLN A 61 -7.83 6.74 12.19
N ALA A 62 -8.35 7.58 11.29
CA ALA A 62 -7.51 8.43 10.46
C ALA A 62 -6.62 9.38 11.25
N ALA A 63 -7.14 9.96 12.34
CA ALA A 63 -6.35 10.85 13.20
C ALA A 63 -5.15 10.11 13.83
N ASP A 64 -5.38 8.95 14.44
CA ASP A 64 -4.34 8.17 15.10
C ASP A 64 -3.32 7.60 14.10
N CYS A 65 -3.80 7.11 12.95
CA CYS A 65 -2.94 6.63 11.89
C CYS A 65 -2.04 7.75 11.36
N LEU A 66 -2.61 8.92 11.02
CA LEU A 66 -1.84 10.07 10.53
C LEU A 66 -0.88 10.62 11.58
N ALA A 67 -1.28 10.67 12.86
CA ALA A 67 -0.41 11.14 13.94
C ALA A 67 0.83 10.24 14.08
N GLY A 68 0.66 8.92 14.10
CA GLY A 68 1.81 8.01 14.13
C GLY A 68 2.62 8.02 12.82
N LEU A 69 1.99 8.25 11.66
CA LEU A 69 2.71 8.42 10.40
C LEU A 69 3.59 9.68 10.45
N LEU A 70 3.08 10.79 10.99
CA LEU A 70 3.86 12.01 11.20
C LEU A 70 5.03 11.75 12.16
N ALA A 71 4.85 10.95 13.21
CA ALA A 71 5.94 10.54 14.08
C ALA A 71 7.00 9.69 13.35
N VAL A 72 6.58 8.80 12.44
CA VAL A 72 7.52 8.04 11.58
C VAL A 72 8.34 8.99 10.71
N LEU A 73 7.71 9.98 10.08
CA LEU A 73 8.34 10.92 9.14
C LEU A 73 9.21 11.97 9.83
N TYR A 74 8.69 12.60 10.89
CA TYR A 74 9.27 13.80 11.52
C TYR A 74 9.84 13.53 12.92
N GLY A 75 9.61 12.36 13.50
CA GLY A 75 10.01 12.08 14.88
C GLY A 75 9.34 13.07 15.84
N ASN A 76 10.12 13.60 16.79
CA ASN A 76 9.66 14.58 17.79
C ASN A 76 9.60 16.03 17.28
N ASP A 77 9.83 16.28 15.99
CA ASP A 77 9.92 17.63 15.42
C ASP A 77 8.99 17.78 14.19
N THR A 78 7.69 17.70 14.47
CA THR A 78 6.61 17.85 13.49
C THR A 78 6.60 19.22 12.81
N ASP A 79 7.08 20.26 13.50
CA ASP A 79 7.12 21.63 12.97
C ASP A 79 8.35 21.88 12.07
N SER A 80 9.22 20.87 11.91
CA SER A 80 10.46 20.96 11.14
C SER A 80 11.30 22.17 11.55
N LEU A 81 11.37 22.49 12.85
CA LEU A 81 12.10 23.66 13.34
C LEU A 81 13.56 23.34 13.61
N ARG A 82 13.94 22.07 13.68
CA ARG A 82 15.33 21.64 13.85
C ARG A 82 15.93 21.24 12.50
N ASN A 83 17.16 21.71 12.25
CA ASN A 83 17.89 21.43 11.00
C ASN A 83 18.15 19.93 10.79
N GLU A 84 18.36 19.17 11.86
CA GLU A 84 18.58 17.72 11.84
C GLU A 84 17.37 16.93 11.32
N THR A 85 16.16 17.37 11.66
CA THR A 85 14.91 16.74 11.19
C THR A 85 14.57 17.14 9.76
N ARG A 86 14.84 18.40 9.37
CA ARG A 86 14.67 18.84 7.98
C ARG A 86 15.46 17.96 7.01
N ALA A 87 16.67 17.55 7.40
CA ALA A 87 17.57 16.71 6.63
C ALA A 87 17.19 15.21 6.58
N ARG A 88 16.16 14.78 7.31
CA ARG A 88 15.77 13.37 7.36
C ARG A 88 15.10 12.94 6.05
N ASP A 89 15.54 11.80 5.52
CA ASP A 89 14.86 11.16 4.39
C ASP A 89 13.46 10.67 4.83
N LYS A 90 12.43 11.25 4.21
CA LYS A 90 11.02 10.96 4.46
C LYS A 90 10.51 9.73 3.70
N GLY A 91 11.35 9.10 2.89
CA GLY A 91 11.03 7.90 2.12
C GLY A 91 10.40 8.18 0.75
N PHE A 92 9.48 9.13 0.64
CA PHE A 92 8.88 9.51 -0.65
C PHE A 92 9.25 10.95 -1.04
N ARG A 93 9.05 11.31 -2.31
CA ARG A 93 9.45 12.60 -2.89
C ARG A 93 8.28 13.44 -3.39
N THR A 94 7.13 12.81 -3.63
CA THR A 94 5.88 13.44 -4.06
C THR A 94 4.93 13.61 -2.87
N PRO A 95 4.05 14.62 -2.86
CA PRO A 95 3.02 14.74 -1.83
C PRO A 95 2.12 13.48 -1.82
N PRO A 96 1.77 12.94 -0.64
CA PRO A 96 0.81 11.86 -0.57
C PRO A 96 -0.55 12.29 -1.13
N LEU A 97 -1.17 11.46 -1.96
CA LEU A 97 -2.55 11.67 -2.38
C LEU A 97 -3.48 11.04 -1.33
N ILE A 98 -4.33 11.86 -0.73
CA ILE A 98 -5.30 11.43 0.27
C ILE A 98 -6.70 11.45 -0.34
N ARG A 99 -7.47 10.37 -0.11
CA ARG A 99 -8.87 10.28 -0.54
C ARG A 99 -9.71 9.72 0.61
N VAL A 100 -10.96 10.15 0.71
CA VAL A 100 -11.93 9.57 1.64
C VAL A 100 -13.04 8.95 0.81
N VAL A 101 -13.33 7.68 1.07
CA VAL A 101 -14.29 6.90 0.29
C VAL A 101 -15.33 6.32 1.25
N ALA A 102 -16.59 6.43 0.85
CA ALA A 102 -17.70 5.84 1.59
C ALA A 102 -17.61 4.30 1.55
N LYS A 103 -18.35 3.65 2.45
CA LYS A 103 -18.50 2.19 2.43
C LYS A 103 -19.11 1.72 1.11
N GLU A 104 -18.58 0.63 0.57
CA GLU A 104 -19.15 -0.11 -0.56
C GLU A 104 -19.64 -1.50 -0.13
N ASP A 105 -20.34 -2.22 -1.01
CA ASP A 105 -20.88 -3.57 -0.76
C ASP A 105 -20.15 -4.67 -1.56
N ALA A 106 -19.13 -4.32 -2.33
CA ALA A 106 -18.29 -5.28 -3.04
C ALA A 106 -17.51 -6.17 -2.05
N LEU A 107 -17.54 -7.49 -2.27
CA LEU A 107 -16.95 -8.49 -1.36
C LEU A 107 -15.50 -8.18 -0.98
N LEU A 108 -14.67 -7.87 -1.98
CA LEU A 108 -13.25 -7.53 -1.80
C LEU A 108 -12.95 -6.04 -1.97
N GLY A 109 -14.00 -5.20 -1.91
CA GLY A 109 -13.84 -3.76 -1.86
C GLY A 109 -13.07 -3.36 -0.60
N LEU A 110 -12.15 -2.40 -0.68
CA LEU A 110 -11.32 -2.06 0.50
C LEU A 110 -12.15 -1.38 1.60
N THR A 111 -13.33 -0.88 1.24
CA THR A 111 -14.27 -0.17 2.11
C THR A 111 -15.52 -1.01 2.44
N PHE A 112 -15.48 -2.33 2.24
CA PHE A 112 -16.66 -3.20 2.37
C PHE A 112 -17.30 -3.19 3.77
N ASP A 113 -16.49 -2.93 4.80
CA ASP A 113 -16.87 -2.97 6.21
C ASP A 113 -17.32 -1.60 6.72
N GLU A 114 -16.54 -0.55 6.43
CA GLU A 114 -16.78 0.83 6.87
C GLU A 114 -16.16 1.88 5.90
N PRO A 115 -16.46 3.19 6.01
CA PRO A 115 -15.76 4.21 5.24
C PRO A 115 -14.26 4.25 5.55
N HIS A 116 -13.43 4.45 4.53
CA HIS A 116 -11.97 4.44 4.65
C HIS A 116 -11.34 5.75 4.16
N MET A 117 -10.20 6.09 4.77
CA MET A 117 -9.23 7.01 4.20
C MET A 117 -8.17 6.22 3.45
N TYR A 118 -7.82 6.70 2.27
CA TYR A 118 -6.78 6.17 1.40
C TYR A 118 -5.58 7.10 1.46
N ILE A 119 -4.39 6.52 1.54
CA ILE A 119 -3.12 7.23 1.36
C ILE A 119 -2.35 6.54 0.25
N ASN A 120 -2.03 7.31 -0.78
CA ASN A 120 -1.18 6.91 -1.88
C ASN A 120 0.17 7.62 -1.80
N ILE A 121 1.25 6.85 -1.91
CA ILE A 121 2.62 7.33 -1.89
C ILE A 121 3.45 6.59 -2.94
N GLU A 122 4.51 7.23 -3.41
CA GLU A 122 5.28 6.74 -4.56
C GLU A 122 6.76 6.56 -4.18
N ASP A 123 7.31 5.39 -4.55
CA ASP A 123 8.72 5.09 -4.41
C ASP A 123 9.44 5.27 -5.76
N TYR A 124 10.24 6.34 -5.85
CA TYR A 124 11.08 6.63 -7.01
C TYR A 124 12.50 6.06 -6.86
N MET A 125 12.91 5.60 -5.68
CA MET A 125 14.33 5.29 -5.44
C MET A 125 14.76 4.02 -6.19
N TYR A 126 13.95 2.97 -6.16
CA TYR A 126 14.32 1.68 -6.74
C TYR A 126 14.78 1.81 -8.19
N TYR A 127 13.98 2.37 -9.10
CA TYR A 127 14.36 2.44 -10.52
C TYR A 127 15.43 3.49 -10.81
N ASN A 128 15.56 4.53 -9.99
CA ASN A 128 16.38 5.70 -10.30
C ASN A 128 17.73 5.74 -9.54
N THR A 129 17.99 4.79 -8.62
CA THR A 129 19.27 4.69 -7.89
C THR A 129 19.94 3.33 -8.01
N GLY A 130 19.80 2.68 -9.17
CA GLY A 130 20.44 1.38 -9.43
C GLY A 130 19.78 0.20 -8.71
N ARG A 131 18.44 0.20 -8.59
CA ARG A 131 17.63 -0.89 -8.00
C ARG A 131 17.98 -1.17 -6.55
N ARG A 132 18.09 -0.11 -5.76
CA ARG A 132 18.35 -0.18 -4.32
C ARG A 132 17.07 0.01 -3.54
N SER A 133 16.94 -0.73 -2.45
CA SER A 133 15.83 -0.60 -1.50
C SER A 133 15.78 0.80 -0.88
N ASN A 134 14.56 1.31 -0.72
CA ASN A 134 14.29 2.56 -0.03
C ASN A 134 13.86 2.30 1.42
N SER A 135 14.83 2.22 2.33
CA SER A 135 14.57 1.87 3.73
C SER A 135 13.65 2.86 4.46
N ALA A 136 13.70 4.15 4.10
CA ALA A 136 12.83 5.17 4.66
C ALA A 136 11.37 5.01 4.18
N PHE A 137 11.16 4.75 2.89
CA PHE A 137 9.82 4.42 2.36
C PHE A 137 9.29 3.13 2.96
N GLN A 138 10.19 2.16 3.16
CA GLN A 138 9.84 0.90 3.77
C GLN A 138 9.37 1.07 5.22
N ALA A 139 10.00 1.95 6.00
CA ALA A 139 9.53 2.27 7.35
C ALA A 139 8.12 2.89 7.35
N VAL A 140 7.81 3.74 6.37
CA VAL A 140 6.46 4.31 6.19
C VAL A 140 5.43 3.22 5.91
N MET A 141 5.71 2.36 4.92
CA MET A 141 4.81 1.26 4.59
C MET A 141 4.68 0.24 5.73
N ALA A 142 5.74 0.00 6.50
CA ALA A 142 5.71 -0.89 7.66
C ALA A 142 4.70 -0.40 8.68
N TYR A 143 4.78 0.90 9.03
CA TYR A 143 3.85 1.52 9.95
C TYR A 143 2.41 1.42 9.45
N LEU A 144 2.16 1.82 8.20
CA LEU A 144 0.82 1.78 7.61
C LEU A 144 0.22 0.37 7.61
N ARG A 145 1.03 -0.66 7.36
CA ARG A 145 0.57 -2.06 7.19
C ARG A 145 0.56 -2.91 8.45
N SER A 146 1.14 -2.44 9.55
CA SER A 146 1.24 -3.23 10.79
C SER A 146 0.79 -2.48 12.06
N SER A 147 0.60 -1.16 11.99
CA SER A 147 0.17 -0.39 13.16
C SER A 147 -1.31 -0.59 13.44
N PRO A 148 -1.71 -0.96 14.68
CA PRO A 148 -3.13 -1.03 15.04
C PRO A 148 -3.84 0.33 14.98
N ASN A 149 -3.07 1.43 15.02
CA ASN A 149 -3.60 2.78 14.81
C ASN A 149 -4.12 3.00 13.39
N CYS A 150 -3.73 2.14 12.44
CA CYS A 150 -4.13 2.21 11.04
C CYS A 150 -5.09 1.09 10.63
N GLY A 151 -5.64 0.30 11.56
CA GLY A 151 -6.60 -0.75 11.23
C GLY A 151 -6.38 -2.04 11.99
N SER A 152 -7.36 -2.94 11.87
CA SER A 152 -7.26 -4.33 12.30
C SER A 152 -7.29 -5.32 11.14
N SER A 153 -7.21 -4.81 9.91
CA SER A 153 -7.46 -5.57 8.68
C SER A 153 -6.19 -5.77 7.84
N GLY A 154 -5.08 -5.16 8.23
CA GLY A 154 -3.78 -5.32 7.59
C GLY A 154 -3.03 -6.56 8.08
N LEU A 155 -1.71 -6.48 8.06
CA LEU A 155 -0.85 -7.60 8.39
C LEU A 155 -1.06 -8.10 9.83
N HIS A 156 -1.21 -9.41 10.00
CA HIS A 156 -1.41 -10.05 11.32
C HIS A 156 -2.63 -9.52 12.11
N GLY A 157 -3.62 -8.95 11.42
CA GLY A 157 -4.79 -8.34 12.07
C GLY A 157 -4.54 -6.93 12.61
N ALA A 158 -3.53 -6.22 12.07
CA ALA A 158 -3.24 -4.83 12.38
C ALA A 158 -2.83 -4.05 11.12
N GLY A 159 -3.15 -2.77 11.05
CA GLY A 159 -2.82 -1.90 9.93
C GLY A 159 -3.88 -1.80 8.83
N ALA A 160 -3.54 -1.01 7.82
CA ALA A 160 -4.37 -0.67 6.67
C ALA A 160 -4.38 -1.80 5.63
N ARG A 161 -5.39 -1.89 4.75
CA ARG A 161 -5.45 -2.80 3.60
C ARG A 161 -4.63 -2.28 2.41
N LEU A 162 -4.04 -3.17 1.59
CA LEU A 162 -3.37 -2.78 0.35
C LEU A 162 -4.38 -2.59 -0.78
N HIS A 163 -4.16 -1.60 -1.64
CA HIS A 163 -4.99 -1.38 -2.80
C HIS A 163 -4.70 -2.37 -3.93
N TRP A 164 -5.77 -2.94 -4.51
CA TRP A 164 -5.62 -4.05 -5.47
C TRP A 164 -4.75 -3.74 -6.69
N GLY A 165 -4.95 -2.55 -7.27
CA GLY A 165 -4.23 -2.07 -8.45
C GLY A 165 -2.91 -1.33 -8.18
N LYS A 166 -2.24 -1.57 -7.05
CA LYS A 166 -1.00 -0.88 -6.63
C LYS A 166 0.10 -1.87 -6.21
N ALA A 167 1.29 -1.36 -5.97
CA ALA A 167 2.46 -2.13 -5.53
C ALA A 167 2.39 -2.48 -4.03
N GLY A 168 3.39 -3.25 -3.56
CA GLY A 168 3.58 -3.58 -2.13
C GLY A 168 2.95 -4.88 -1.64
N TRP A 169 2.56 -5.74 -2.56
CA TRP A 169 1.94 -7.03 -2.26
C TRP A 169 2.88 -8.07 -1.66
N PRO A 170 2.39 -8.92 -0.74
CA PRO A 170 3.10 -10.07 -0.22
C PRO A 170 3.87 -10.96 -1.17
N ASP A 171 5.04 -11.36 -0.66
CA ASP A 171 5.79 -12.52 -1.10
C ASP A 171 4.85 -13.71 -1.27
N PRO A 172 5.18 -14.62 -2.20
CA PRO A 172 4.34 -15.77 -2.39
C PRO A 172 4.06 -16.55 -1.10
N GLY A 173 2.78 -16.87 -0.89
CA GLY A 173 2.29 -17.61 0.28
C GLY A 173 2.16 -16.81 1.58
N CYS A 174 2.48 -15.52 1.59
CA CYS A 174 2.35 -14.65 2.76
C CYS A 174 1.13 -13.72 2.75
N TRP A 175 0.35 -13.74 1.66
CA TRP A 175 -0.94 -13.06 1.61
C TRP A 175 -2.02 -13.92 2.26
N HIS A 176 -2.71 -13.39 3.27
CA HIS A 176 -3.76 -14.10 4.01
C HIS A 176 -5.12 -13.39 3.83
N GLY A 177 -5.77 -13.60 2.68
CA GLY A 177 -7.01 -12.90 2.32
C GLY A 177 -8.19 -13.14 3.28
N ASP A 178 -8.28 -14.33 3.88
CA ASP A 178 -9.29 -14.66 4.90
C ASP A 178 -9.12 -13.83 6.18
N LYS A 179 -7.91 -13.34 6.47
CA LYS A 179 -7.64 -12.44 7.60
C LYS A 179 -7.97 -10.99 7.27
N GLU A 180 -7.70 -10.53 6.05
CA GLU A 180 -7.97 -9.13 5.67
C GLU A 180 -9.46 -8.85 5.35
N TYR A 181 -10.17 -9.87 4.84
CA TYR A 181 -11.56 -9.77 4.38
C TYR A 181 -12.56 -10.67 5.12
N GLY A 182 -12.10 -11.51 6.06
CA GLY A 182 -12.99 -12.39 6.83
C GLY A 182 -13.82 -13.31 5.93
N SER A 183 -15.11 -13.45 6.24
CA SER A 183 -16.04 -14.29 5.45
C SER A 183 -16.20 -13.83 4.01
N ASN A 184 -16.02 -12.54 3.70
CA ASN A 184 -16.13 -12.04 2.33
C ASN A 184 -15.10 -12.69 1.40
N TRP A 185 -13.94 -13.09 1.93
CA TRP A 185 -12.97 -13.89 1.18
C TRP A 185 -13.61 -15.17 0.65
N CYS A 186 -14.33 -15.91 1.50
CA CYS A 186 -14.99 -17.15 1.10
C CYS A 186 -16.27 -16.93 0.29
N HIS A 187 -17.02 -15.84 0.51
CA HIS A 187 -18.10 -15.45 -0.41
C HIS A 187 -17.55 -15.25 -1.83
N PHE A 188 -16.38 -14.60 -1.97
CA PHE A 188 -15.73 -14.43 -3.26
C PHE A 188 -15.29 -15.77 -3.87
N GLY A 189 -14.77 -16.69 -3.05
CA GLY A 189 -14.47 -18.06 -3.48
C GLY A 189 -15.70 -18.80 -4.04
N CYS A 190 -16.86 -18.67 -3.40
CA CYS A 190 -18.12 -19.23 -3.92
C CYS A 190 -18.52 -18.59 -5.26
N ALA A 191 -18.41 -17.27 -5.37
CA ALA A 191 -18.71 -16.56 -6.61
C ALA A 191 -17.79 -17.01 -7.76
N LEU A 192 -16.49 -17.18 -7.51
CA LEU A 192 -15.55 -17.70 -8.50
C LEU A 192 -15.93 -19.11 -8.98
N ARG A 193 -16.26 -20.03 -8.06
CA ARG A 193 -16.68 -21.38 -8.43
C ARG A 193 -17.92 -21.39 -9.32
N GLN A 194 -18.85 -20.47 -9.08
CA GLN A 194 -20.08 -20.38 -9.85
C GLN A 194 -19.86 -19.71 -11.21
N LEU A 195 -19.07 -18.64 -11.26
CA LEU A 195 -18.91 -17.78 -12.44
C LEU A 195 -17.78 -18.19 -13.36
N ASP A 196 -16.73 -18.83 -12.83
CA ASP A 196 -15.57 -19.32 -13.59
C ASP A 196 -15.16 -20.74 -13.17
N PRO A 197 -16.05 -21.75 -13.33
CA PRO A 197 -15.76 -23.14 -12.95
C PRO A 197 -14.60 -23.76 -13.74
N GLY A 198 -14.26 -23.18 -14.90
CA GLY A 198 -13.15 -23.62 -15.74
C GLY A 198 -11.82 -22.94 -15.45
N ALA A 199 -11.76 -22.03 -14.46
CA ALA A 199 -10.58 -21.24 -14.13
C ALA A 199 -9.97 -20.55 -15.38
N LYS A 200 -10.82 -19.93 -16.20
CA LYS A 200 -10.38 -19.16 -17.38
C LYS A 200 -9.67 -17.87 -16.98
N PHE A 201 -10.07 -17.27 -15.86
CA PHE A 201 -9.54 -16.00 -15.36
C PHE A 201 -8.59 -16.26 -14.19
N THR A 202 -7.42 -16.81 -14.49
CA THR A 202 -6.36 -17.07 -13.50
C THR A 202 -5.37 -15.90 -13.41
N ASP A 203 -4.87 -15.64 -12.20
CA ASP A 203 -3.88 -14.60 -11.94
C ASP A 203 -2.46 -15.07 -12.31
N SER A 204 -1.63 -14.10 -12.67
CA SER A 204 -0.16 -14.18 -12.69
C SER A 204 0.48 -14.43 -11.32
N ALA A 205 -0.25 -14.21 -10.22
CA ALA A 205 0.14 -14.52 -8.84
C ALA A 205 -0.85 -15.53 -8.21
N PRO A 206 -0.81 -16.80 -8.64
CA PRO A 206 -1.84 -17.80 -8.31
C PRO A 206 -1.92 -18.13 -6.81
N ASP A 207 -0.84 -17.89 -6.07
CA ASP A 207 -0.75 -18.16 -4.64
C ASP A 207 -1.53 -17.14 -3.77
N ARG A 208 -1.93 -15.99 -4.33
CA ARG A 208 -2.75 -14.99 -3.62
C ARG A 208 -4.23 -15.38 -3.55
N TRP A 209 -4.69 -16.17 -4.52
CA TRP A 209 -6.12 -16.51 -4.68
C TRP A 209 -6.35 -17.97 -4.30
N ASN A 210 -6.35 -18.23 -3.00
CA ASN A 210 -6.45 -19.57 -2.46
C ASN A 210 -7.55 -19.70 -1.40
N TRP A 211 -8.26 -20.82 -1.45
CA TRP A 211 -9.29 -21.25 -0.48
C TRP A 211 -9.05 -22.67 0.04
N GLN A 212 -7.84 -23.20 -0.13
CA GLN A 212 -7.46 -24.50 0.41
C GLN A 212 -7.78 -24.58 1.90
N GLY A 213 -8.35 -25.71 2.34
CA GLY A 213 -8.80 -25.90 3.73
C GLY A 213 -10.25 -25.45 3.99
N VAL A 214 -10.88 -24.71 3.08
CA VAL A 214 -12.30 -24.36 3.15
C VAL A 214 -13.12 -25.34 2.30
N ASP A 215 -14.13 -25.99 2.89
CA ASP A 215 -15.08 -26.85 2.18
C ASP A 215 -16.08 -26.01 1.36
N LEU A 216 -15.61 -25.43 0.25
CA LEU A 216 -16.49 -24.65 -0.64
C LEU A 216 -17.58 -25.50 -1.29
N ASP A 217 -17.41 -26.81 -1.43
CA ASP A 217 -18.45 -27.69 -1.98
C ASP A 217 -19.64 -27.83 -1.03
N GLY A 218 -19.38 -27.99 0.26
CA GLY A 218 -20.41 -28.07 1.29
C GLY A 218 -20.89 -26.72 1.81
N CYS A 219 -20.10 -25.66 1.67
CA CYS A 219 -20.36 -24.35 2.29
C CYS A 219 -20.72 -23.22 1.33
N CYS A 220 -20.77 -23.47 0.02
CA CYS A 220 -21.34 -22.50 -0.92
C CYS A 220 -22.83 -22.78 -1.14
N GLY A 221 -23.63 -21.72 -1.10
CA GLY A 221 -25.05 -21.72 -1.46
C GLY A 221 -25.36 -20.64 -2.50
N PRO A 222 -26.65 -20.44 -2.83
CA PRO A 222 -27.09 -19.44 -3.82
C PRO A 222 -26.65 -18.01 -3.49
N ASP A 223 -26.55 -17.67 -2.20
CA ASP A 223 -26.18 -16.34 -1.69
C ASP A 223 -24.68 -16.25 -1.29
N GLY A 224 -23.86 -17.21 -1.73
CA GLY A 224 -22.43 -17.29 -1.41
C GLY A 224 -22.13 -18.20 -0.21
N PHE A 225 -21.15 -17.84 0.60
CA PHE A 225 -20.64 -18.67 1.69
C PHE A 225 -21.61 -18.75 2.88
N LEU A 226 -21.89 -19.96 3.36
CA LEU A 226 -22.88 -20.24 4.40
C LEU A 226 -22.30 -20.05 5.81
N VAL A 227 -21.98 -18.81 6.19
CA VAL A 227 -21.34 -18.47 7.49
C VAL A 227 -22.06 -19.00 8.74
N ASN A 228 -23.38 -19.20 8.66
CA ASN A 228 -24.20 -19.68 9.79
C ASN A 228 -24.37 -21.20 9.82
N LYS A 229 -23.87 -21.92 8.79
CA LYS A 229 -23.96 -23.38 8.75
C LYS A 229 -22.87 -23.97 9.66
N PRO A 230 -23.20 -24.92 10.56
CA PRO A 230 -22.19 -25.62 11.34
C PRO A 230 -21.09 -26.18 10.45
N ASN A 231 -19.84 -25.99 10.88
CA ASN A 231 -18.61 -26.38 10.16
C ASN A 231 -18.25 -25.53 8.93
N CYS A 232 -19.00 -24.48 8.60
CA CYS A 232 -18.63 -23.53 7.53
C CYS A 232 -17.89 -22.32 8.08
N THR A 233 -16.60 -22.50 8.37
CA THR A 233 -15.70 -21.44 8.82
C THR A 233 -14.80 -21.00 7.67
N CYS A 234 -14.72 -19.70 7.42
CA CYS A 234 -13.76 -19.16 6.45
C CYS A 234 -12.36 -19.10 7.08
N SER A 235 -11.63 -20.20 6.98
CA SER A 235 -10.24 -20.30 7.45
C SER A 235 -9.42 -21.00 6.39
N VAL A 236 -8.51 -20.26 5.77
CA VAL A 236 -7.68 -20.78 4.69
C VAL A 236 -6.43 -21.44 5.28
N GLN A 237 -6.02 -22.57 4.70
CA GLN A 237 -4.72 -23.15 4.92
C GLN A 237 -3.68 -22.33 4.18
N HIS A 238 -2.85 -21.63 4.93
CA HIS A 238 -1.80 -20.77 4.39
C HIS A 238 -0.53 -21.57 4.09
N ALA A 239 0.11 -21.27 2.95
CA ALA A 239 1.37 -21.91 2.56
C ALA A 239 2.52 -21.54 3.52
N ARG A 240 2.47 -20.33 4.08
CA ARG A 240 3.38 -19.85 5.11
C ARG A 240 2.57 -19.30 6.28
N ASP A 241 2.99 -19.63 7.49
CA ASP A 241 2.47 -18.93 8.66
C ASP A 241 2.95 -17.48 8.63
N ALA A 242 2.12 -16.59 9.16
CA ALA A 242 2.35 -15.16 9.16
C ALA A 242 3.67 -14.83 9.90
N THR A 243 4.01 -15.57 10.95
CA THR A 243 5.26 -15.40 11.70
C THR A 243 6.53 -15.80 10.92
N SER A 244 6.37 -16.64 9.88
CA SER A 244 7.46 -17.09 9.02
C SER A 244 7.71 -16.17 7.83
N CYS A 245 6.86 -15.17 7.65
CA CYS A 245 6.96 -14.17 6.60
C CYS A 245 7.92 -13.04 7.01
N PRO A 246 8.57 -12.35 6.04
CA PRO A 246 9.43 -11.23 6.37
C PRO A 246 8.64 -10.13 7.09
N PRO A 247 9.29 -9.35 7.97
CA PRO A 247 8.62 -8.26 8.65
C PRO A 247 8.12 -7.21 7.65
N ALA A 248 6.98 -6.59 7.97
CA ALA A 248 6.47 -5.45 7.22
C ALA A 248 7.58 -4.39 7.04
N PRO A 249 7.67 -3.75 5.86
CA PRO A 249 6.74 -3.84 4.73
C PRO A 249 7.11 -4.94 3.72
N HIS A 250 8.07 -5.83 4.03
CA HIS A 250 8.72 -6.61 3.00
C HIS A 250 7.93 -7.83 2.56
N TYR A 251 7.48 -7.71 1.33
CA TYR A 251 6.49 -8.54 0.69
C TYR A 251 6.66 -8.27 -0.82
N THR A 252 7.16 -9.29 -1.52
CA THR A 252 7.83 -9.33 -2.84
C THR A 252 8.82 -8.24 -3.17
N ASN A 253 10.09 -8.68 -3.23
CA ASN A 253 11.29 -8.04 -3.78
C ASN A 253 11.10 -7.55 -5.23
N ARG A 254 10.31 -6.49 -5.41
CA ARG A 254 10.33 -5.59 -6.56
C ARG A 254 10.09 -4.19 -6.03
#